data_AF-A0A2G1X402-F1
#
_entry.id   AF-A0A2G1X402-F1
#
_cell.length_a   1.000
_cell.length_b   1.000
_cell.length_c   1.000
_cell.angle_alpha   90.00
_cell.angle_beta   90.00
_cell.angle_gamma   90.00
#
_symmetry.space_group_name_H-M   'P 1'
#
loop_
_entity.id
_entity.type
_entity.pdbx_description
1 polymer ?
#
loop_
_entity_poly.entity_id
_entity_poly.type
_entity_poly.pdbx_seq_one_letter_code
_entity_poly.pdbx_strand_id
1 'polypeptide(L)'
;AEALLDALEADEVKAAGLDVLAEEPPEDDPLVGRDDTVVTPHAAWYSEEARDDLNRSGAADVAAVLNGETPDGRVDPDADWL
;
A
#
# COMPACT_ATOMS: atom_id res chain seq x y z
N ALA A 1 -10.51 -6.01 -8.69
CA ALA A 1 -11.49 -6.54 -7.73
C ALA A 1 -12.20 -7.77 -8.30
N GLU A 2 -12.76 -7.69 -9.51
CA GLU A 2 -13.58 -8.75 -10.14
C GLU A 2 -12.94 -10.15 -10.09
N ALA A 3 -11.70 -10.31 -10.56
CA ALA A 3 -11.04 -11.63 -10.56
C ALA A 3 -10.85 -12.25 -9.16
N LEU A 4 -10.62 -11.43 -8.13
CA LEU A 4 -10.50 -11.93 -6.76
C LEU A 4 -11.88 -12.31 -6.20
N LEU A 5 -12.89 -11.48 -6.48
CA LEU A 5 -14.27 -11.76 -6.10
C LEU A 5 -14.74 -13.08 -6.72
N ASP A 6 -14.52 -13.28 -8.03
CA ASP A 6 -14.85 -14.50 -8.74
C ASP A 6 -14.17 -15.73 -8.12
N ALA A 7 -12.88 -15.61 -7.77
CA ALA A 7 -12.12 -16.70 -7.16
C ALA A 7 -12.60 -17.06 -5.74
N LEU A 8 -13.05 -16.07 -4.96
CA LEU A 8 -13.67 -16.28 -3.65
C LEU A 8 -15.05 -16.94 -3.80
N GLU A 9 -15.88 -16.48 -4.74
CA GLU A 9 -17.20 -17.04 -5.02
C GLU A 9 -17.16 -18.46 -5.59
N ALA A 10 -16.10 -18.80 -6.33
CA ALA A 10 -15.87 -20.13 -6.87
C ALA A 10 -15.18 -21.09 -5.87
N ASP A 11 -14.92 -20.67 -4.63
CA ASP A 11 -14.14 -21.41 -3.62
C ASP A 11 -12.73 -21.83 -4.11
N GLU A 12 -12.17 -21.14 -5.13
CA GLU A 12 -10.79 -21.35 -5.59
C GLU A 12 -9.80 -20.75 -4.58
N VAL A 13 -10.16 -19.58 -4.04
CA VAL A 13 -9.48 -18.95 -2.91
C VAL A 13 -10.40 -19.04 -1.69
N LYS A 14 -9.89 -19.56 -0.59
CA LYS A 14 -10.70 -19.74 0.63
C LYS A 14 -11.02 -18.42 1.34
N ALA A 15 -10.08 -17.48 1.35
CA ALA A 15 -10.21 -16.19 2.02
C ALA A 15 -9.11 -15.23 1.55
N ALA A 16 -9.31 -13.92 1.72
CA ALA A 16 -8.33 -12.89 1.37
C ALA A 16 -8.18 -11.81 2.46
N GLY A 17 -6.95 -11.34 2.68
CA GLY A 17 -6.65 -10.17 3.49
C GLY A 17 -6.14 -9.05 2.59
N LEU A 18 -6.78 -7.88 2.61
CA LEU A 18 -6.44 -6.74 1.77
C LEU A 18 -6.25 -5.49 2.62
N ASP A 19 -5.13 -4.79 2.43
CA ASP A 19 -4.97 -3.42 2.96
C ASP A 19 -5.27 -2.35 1.91
N VAL A 20 -5.17 -2.70 0.63
CA VAL A 20 -5.40 -1.77 -0.48
C VAL A 20 -6.53 -2.28 -1.37
N LEU A 21 -7.32 -1.34 -1.89
CA LEU A 21 -8.41 -1.59 -2.82
C LEU A 21 -8.16 -0.85 -4.15
N ALA A 22 -8.94 -1.18 -5.18
CA ALA A 22 -8.78 -0.56 -6.48
C ALA A 22 -9.22 0.92 -6.49
N GLU A 23 -10.23 1.25 -5.69
CA GLU A 23 -10.72 2.60 -5.43
C GLU A 23 -10.70 2.84 -3.92
N GLU A 24 -10.19 3.99 -3.51
CA GLU A 24 -10.00 4.32 -2.10
C GLU A 24 -10.40 5.78 -1.82
N PRO A 25 -11.25 6.04 -0.81
CA PRO A 25 -11.89 5.08 0.10
C PRO A 25 -12.99 4.26 -0.60
N PRO A 26 -13.27 3.02 -0.16
CA PRO A 26 -14.33 2.21 -0.76
C PRO A 26 -15.71 2.80 -0.45
N GLU A 27 -16.55 2.93 -1.48
CA GLU A 27 -17.98 3.27 -1.34
C GLU A 27 -18.83 2.00 -1.18
N ASP A 28 -19.00 1.23 -2.27
CA ASP A 28 -19.77 -0.03 -2.34
C ASP A 28 -18.89 -1.19 -2.86
N ASP A 29 -17.67 -1.34 -2.33
CA ASP A 29 -16.77 -2.42 -2.76
C ASP A 29 -17.26 -3.79 -2.26
N PRO A 30 -17.50 -4.78 -3.14
CA PRO A 30 -18.07 -6.08 -2.78
C PRO A 30 -17.14 -6.93 -1.90
N LEU A 31 -15.86 -6.59 -1.79
CA LEU A 31 -14.90 -7.26 -0.91
C LEU A 31 -14.98 -6.74 0.54
N VAL A 32 -15.66 -5.62 0.80
CA VAL A 32 -15.81 -5.07 2.15
C VAL A 32 -16.97 -5.74 2.87
N GLY A 33 -16.68 -6.37 4.02
CA GLY A 33 -17.70 -6.95 4.91
C GLY A 33 -18.12 -8.38 4.58
N ARG A 34 -17.45 -9.07 3.66
CA ARG A 34 -17.66 -10.53 3.46
C ARG A 34 -17.03 -11.33 4.58
N ASP A 35 -17.61 -12.48 4.90
CA ASP A 35 -17.13 -13.39 5.96
C ASP A 35 -15.75 -14.01 5.65
N ASP A 36 -15.39 -14.12 4.37
CA ASP A 36 -14.15 -14.68 3.85
C ASP A 36 -13.10 -13.59 3.50
N THR A 37 -13.34 -12.35 3.92
CA THR A 37 -12.42 -11.23 3.70
C THR A 37 -12.08 -10.51 4.98
N VAL A 38 -10.85 -10.01 5.07
CA VAL A 38 -10.45 -8.99 6.04
C VAL A 38 -9.88 -7.82 5.28
N VAL A 39 -10.53 -6.67 5.38
CA VAL A 39 -10.11 -5.43 4.70
C VAL A 39 -9.68 -4.39 5.74
N THR A 40 -8.48 -3.83 5.56
CA THR A 40 -7.95 -2.72 6.35
C THR A 40 -7.88 -1.45 5.50
N PRO A 41 -7.99 -0.25 6.10
CA PRO A 41 -8.17 1.00 5.34
C PRO A 41 -6.82 1.63 4.93
N HIS A 42 -6.05 0.96 4.06
CA HIS A 42 -4.74 1.41 3.58
C HIS A 42 -3.83 1.92 4.70
N ALA A 43 -3.68 1.09 5.73
CA ALA A 43 -3.01 1.44 6.98
C ALA A 43 -1.91 0.43 7.36
N ALA A 44 -1.53 -0.50 6.49
CA ALA A 44 -0.48 -1.48 6.78
C ALA A 44 0.90 -0.83 7.01
N TRP A 45 1.11 0.39 6.50
CA TRP A 45 2.33 1.15 6.74
C TRP A 45 2.40 1.71 8.18
N TYR A 46 1.28 1.83 8.88
CA TYR A 46 1.19 2.62 10.10
C TYR A 46 1.65 1.86 11.35
N SER A 47 2.70 2.38 11.97
CA SER A 47 2.93 2.34 13.42
C SER A 47 3.43 3.71 13.88
N GLU A 48 3.47 3.96 15.18
CA GLU A 48 4.04 5.22 15.70
C GLU A 48 5.51 5.38 15.28
N GLU A 49 6.29 4.30 15.36
CA GLU A 49 7.69 4.25 14.94
C GLU A 49 7.84 4.46 13.43
N ALA A 50 7.02 3.80 12.61
CA ALA A 50 7.06 3.94 11.16
C ALA A 50 6.73 5.37 10.71
N ARG A 51 5.78 6.03 11.40
CA ARG A 51 5.44 7.43 11.14
C ARG A 51 6.60 8.37 11.46
N ASP A 52 7.30 8.13 12.57
CA ASP A 52 8.46 8.94 12.96
C ASP A 52 9.64 8.74 11.99
N ASP A 53 9.88 7.50 11.58
CA ASP A 53 10.93 7.17 10.61
C ASP A 53 10.62 7.74 9.21
N LEU A 54 9.38 7.63 8.73
CA LEU A 54 8.94 8.20 7.45
C LEU A 54 9.16 9.73 7.40
N ASN A 55 8.77 10.45 8.47
CA ASN A 55 8.97 11.89 8.54
C ASN A 55 10.46 12.26 8.56
N ARG A 56 11.28 11.47 9.26
CA ARG A 56 12.72 11.69 9.37
C ARG A 56 13.43 11.44 8.04
N SER A 57 13.15 10.32 7.38
CA SER A 57 13.75 9.96 6.10
C SER A 57 13.36 10.94 5.01
N GLY A 58 12.06 11.28 4.89
CA GLY A 58 11.60 12.26 3.90
C GLY A 58 12.25 13.63 4.06
N ALA A 59 12.41 14.12 5.29
CA ALA A 59 13.11 15.38 5.55
C ALA A 59 14.61 15.30 5.23
N ALA A 60 15.27 14.17 5.54
CA ALA A 60 16.67 13.96 5.22
C ALA A 60 16.93 13.91 3.71
N ASP A 61 16.06 13.24 2.95
CA ASP A 61 16.15 13.16 1.49
C ASP A 61 16.00 14.54 0.84
N VAL A 62 15.04 15.35 1.30
CA VAL A 62 14.89 16.74 0.83
C VAL A 62 16.16 17.56 1.12
N ALA A 63 16.74 17.43 2.32
CA ALA A 63 17.97 18.14 2.67
C ALA A 63 19.15 17.74 1.80
N ALA A 64 19.34 16.44 1.53
CA ALA A 64 20.38 15.92 0.66
C ALA A 64 20.28 16.53 -0.75
N VAL A 65 19.08 16.54 -1.34
CA VAL A 65 18.85 17.15 -2.67
C VAL A 65 19.21 18.63 -2.67
N LEU A 66 18.81 19.39 -1.65
CA LEU A 66 19.12 20.82 -1.56
C LEU A 66 20.62 21.11 -1.40
N ASN A 67 21.40 20.15 -0.88
CA ASN A 67 22.85 20.23 -0.76
C ASN A 67 23.60 19.70 -2.00
N GLY A 68 22.89 19.24 -3.04
CA GLY A 68 23.49 18.62 -4.22
C GLY A 68 23.99 17.20 -3.98
N GLU A 69 23.51 16.55 -2.93
CA GLU A 69 23.81 15.16 -2.57
C GLU A 69 22.73 14.23 -3.13
N THR A 70 23.06 12.93 -3.26
CA THR A 70 22.06 11.93 -3.65
C THR A 70 21.29 11.48 -2.39
N PRO A 71 19.96 11.60 -2.36
CA PRO A 71 19.16 11.14 -1.23
C PRO A 71 19.15 9.61 -1.13
N ASP A 72 19.02 9.07 0.08
CA ASP A 72 18.98 7.63 0.32
C ASP A 72 17.71 7.02 -0.30
N GLY A 73 16.58 7.74 -0.24
CA GLY A 73 15.31 7.33 -0.84
C GLY A 73 15.20 7.54 -2.35
N ARG A 74 16.30 7.75 -3.09
CA ARG A 74 16.25 7.98 -4.55
C ARG A 74 15.66 6.75 -5.27
N VAL A 75 14.52 6.95 -5.93
CA VAL A 75 13.99 6.01 -6.91
C VAL A 75 14.63 6.29 -8.27
N ASP A 76 15.13 5.25 -8.91
CA ASP A 76 15.72 5.36 -10.25
C ASP A 76 14.63 5.18 -11.31
N PRO A 77 14.28 6.23 -12.10
CA PRO A 77 13.15 6.15 -13.04
C PRO A 77 13.40 5.20 -14.22
N ASP A 78 14.65 4.83 -14.46
CA ASP A 78 15.06 3.92 -15.55
C ASP A 78 15.29 2.49 -15.04
N ALA A 79 14.88 2.17 -13.81
CA ALA A 79 15.03 0.83 -13.27
C ALA A 79 14.20 -0.19 -14.07
N ASP A 80 14.79 -1.33 -14.45
CA ASP A 80 14.16 -2.35 -15.30
C ASP A 80 12.88 -3.00 -14.73
N TRP A 81 12.57 -2.73 -13.46
CA TRP A 81 11.43 -3.30 -12.73
C TRP A 81 10.33 -2.28 -12.42
N LEU A 82 10.52 -1.00 -12.79
CA LEU A 82 9.46 0.01 -12.85
C LEU A 82 8.70 -0.10 -14.18
#